data_AF-A0A5J4VVJ2-F1
#
_entry.id   AF-A0A5J4VVJ2-F1
#
_cell.length_a   1.000
_cell.length_b   1.000
_cell.length_c   1.000
_cell.angle_alpha   90.00
_cell.angle_beta   90.00
_cell.angle_gamma   90.00
#
_symmetry.space_group_name_H-M   'P 1'
#
loop_
_entity.id
_entity.type
_entity.pdbx_description
1 polymer ?
#
loop_
_entity_poly.entity_id
_entity_poly.type
_entity_poly.pdbx_seq_one_letter_code
_entity_poly.pdbx_strand_id
1 'polypeptide(L)'
;MISNKCCYYNAKFTNVNKPTLERSDNNVAHTKDNCKLACQLCNSTRSNKDVDVAKLVIQMYKDAIVKNLLITIDDEEVYWFLRKSIHGGLSQVFHQYHIKGLTQINKLKYNLEENNVPAYDLDYIITHILDLDFNSLYPGAFCGIYNKNIPYTGGKIYMAGQVTRYIKIHEANDQAYRDTKRKEMKIIINSEDRFSKEKGQLFVASVKGLIDKVHINDHINFPPIWRKITYKTDEKTIEKFTY
;
A
#
# COMPACT_ATOMS: atom_id res chain seq x y z
N MET A 1 3.78 41.21 -8.55
CA MET A 1 4.24 40.16 -7.60
C MET A 1 3.97 38.80 -8.21
N ILE A 2 4.92 37.86 -8.11
CA ILE A 2 4.71 36.48 -8.55
C ILE A 2 3.83 35.79 -7.51
N SER A 3 2.70 35.20 -7.93
CA SER A 3 1.78 34.50 -7.05
C SER A 3 2.45 33.28 -6.41
N ASN A 4 2.35 33.10 -5.09
CA ASN A 4 2.83 31.89 -4.40
C ASN A 4 1.78 30.76 -4.35
N LYS A 5 0.76 30.84 -5.21
CA LYS A 5 -0.37 29.93 -5.27
C LYS A 5 -0.63 29.48 -6.71
N CYS A 6 -1.15 28.27 -6.86
CA CYS A 6 -1.53 27.77 -8.17
C CYS A 6 -2.74 28.50 -8.76
N CYS A 7 -2.67 28.75 -10.07
CA CYS A 7 -3.73 29.36 -10.86
C CYS A 7 -5.06 28.57 -10.88
N TYR A 8 -5.05 27.26 -10.66
CA TYR A 8 -6.25 26.41 -10.68
C TYR A 8 -6.97 26.34 -9.33
N TYR A 9 -6.24 26.08 -8.23
CA TYR A 9 -6.86 25.79 -6.92
C TYR A 9 -6.48 26.78 -5.80
N ASN A 10 -5.68 27.80 -6.11
CA ASN A 10 -5.26 28.85 -5.17
C ASN A 10 -4.64 28.35 -3.85
N ALA A 11 -4.15 27.11 -3.78
CA ALA A 11 -3.39 26.65 -2.62
C ALA A 11 -1.90 26.91 -2.82
N LYS A 12 -1.24 27.08 -1.68
CA LYS A 12 0.15 27.52 -1.60
C LYS A 12 1.06 26.43 -2.13
N PHE A 13 2.13 26.85 -2.79
CA PHE A 13 3.22 25.95 -3.14
C PHE A 13 3.98 25.54 -1.88
N THR A 14 4.42 24.27 -1.86
CA THR A 14 5.22 23.69 -0.77
C THR A 14 6.34 22.85 -1.38
N ASN A 15 7.24 22.31 -0.56
CA ASN A 15 8.29 21.41 -1.04
C ASN A 15 7.74 20.12 -1.68
N VAL A 16 6.52 19.73 -1.30
CA VAL A 16 5.78 18.60 -1.88
C VAL A 16 4.95 19.06 -3.08
N ASN A 17 4.23 20.18 -2.92
CA ASN A 17 3.39 20.77 -3.95
C ASN A 17 4.17 21.82 -4.75
N LYS A 18 5.13 21.36 -5.56
CA LYS A 18 6.06 22.23 -6.28
C LYS A 18 5.35 23.02 -7.40
N PRO A 19 5.72 24.29 -7.61
CA PRO A 19 5.22 25.06 -8.74
C PRO A 19 5.84 24.56 -10.05
N THR A 20 5.04 24.63 -11.10
CA THR A 20 5.40 24.37 -12.50
C THR A 20 4.91 25.55 -13.34
N LEU A 21 5.48 25.70 -14.54
CA LEU A 21 5.03 26.69 -15.51
C LEU A 21 3.94 26.07 -16.39
N GLU A 22 2.74 26.60 -16.23
CA GLU A 22 1.57 26.27 -17.02
C GLU A 22 1.42 27.25 -18.17
N ARG A 23 1.30 26.75 -19.40
CA ARG A 23 1.01 27.60 -20.56
C ARG A 23 -0.49 27.77 -20.72
N SER A 24 -0.93 29.01 -20.92
CA SER A 24 -2.35 29.31 -21.18
C SER A 24 -2.74 28.83 -22.58
N ASP A 25 -1.82 28.96 -23.55
CA ASP A 25 -1.88 28.35 -24.87
C ASP A 25 -0.69 27.40 -25.07
N ASN A 26 -0.99 26.13 -25.31
CA ASN A 26 0.01 25.07 -25.54
C ASN A 26 0.67 25.14 -26.93
N ASN A 27 0.12 25.91 -27.86
CA ASN A 27 0.73 26.15 -29.18
C ASN A 27 1.77 27.27 -29.13
N VAL A 28 1.78 28.05 -28.06
CA VAL A 28 2.73 29.14 -27.84
C VAL A 28 3.86 28.67 -26.92
N ALA A 29 5.08 29.15 -27.17
CA ALA A 29 6.24 28.86 -26.33
C ALA A 29 6.07 29.44 -24.91
N HIS A 30 7.00 29.09 -24.02
CA HIS A 30 7.04 29.65 -22.66
C HIS A 30 7.45 31.12 -22.72
N THR A 31 6.50 32.01 -22.44
CA THR A 31 6.73 33.46 -22.33
C THR A 31 6.11 33.98 -21.04
N LYS A 32 6.53 35.17 -20.60
CA LYS A 32 6.03 35.78 -19.36
C LYS A 32 4.50 35.95 -19.37
N ASP A 33 3.92 36.24 -20.54
CA ASP A 33 2.49 36.51 -20.69
C ASP A 33 1.67 35.24 -20.94
N ASN A 34 2.29 34.18 -21.47
CA ASN A 34 1.63 32.89 -21.68
C ASN A 34 1.69 31.97 -20.45
N CYS A 35 2.65 32.19 -19.53
CA CYS A 35 2.90 31.30 -18.40
C CYS A 35 2.20 31.75 -17.11
N LYS A 36 1.61 30.79 -16.41
CA LYS A 36 1.09 30.92 -15.04
C LYS A 36 1.71 29.85 -14.15
N LEU A 37 1.72 30.08 -12.84
CA LEU A 37 2.18 29.06 -11.91
C LEU A 37 1.05 28.08 -11.59
N ALA A 38 1.29 26.79 -11.83
CA ALA A 38 0.40 25.70 -11.42
C ALA A 38 1.15 24.63 -10.65
N CYS A 39 0.51 23.82 -9.80
CA CYS A 39 1.21 22.63 -9.34
C CYS A 39 1.29 21.59 -10.43
N GLN A 40 2.22 20.66 -10.24
CA GLN A 40 2.44 19.52 -11.12
C GLN A 40 1.15 18.75 -11.41
N LEU A 41 0.34 18.43 -10.40
CA LEU A 41 -0.92 17.69 -10.58
C LEU A 41 -1.89 18.44 -11.51
N CYS A 42 -2.03 19.76 -11.34
CA CYS A 42 -2.97 20.53 -12.15
C CYS A 42 -2.47 20.74 -13.57
N ASN A 43 -1.18 21.01 -13.74
CA ASN A 43 -0.54 21.14 -15.05
C ASN A 43 -0.63 19.81 -15.82
N SER A 44 -0.28 18.68 -15.20
CA SER A 44 -0.39 17.36 -15.84
C SER A 44 -1.84 16.96 -16.14
N THR A 45 -2.79 17.32 -15.26
CA THR A 45 -4.22 17.06 -15.48
C THR A 45 -4.76 17.88 -16.65
N ARG A 46 -4.40 19.17 -16.72
CA ARG A 46 -4.76 20.07 -17.83
C ARG A 46 -4.15 19.58 -19.13
N SER A 47 -2.84 19.32 -19.16
CA SER A 47 -2.11 18.90 -20.36
C SER A 47 -2.57 19.73 -21.58
N ASN A 48 -3.00 19.09 -22.67
CA ASN A 48 -3.59 19.70 -23.85
C ASN A 48 -5.14 19.70 -23.88
N LYS A 49 -5.82 19.30 -22.80
CA LYS A 49 -7.28 19.16 -22.74
C LYS A 49 -8.00 20.51 -22.76
N ASP A 50 -9.31 20.50 -22.94
CA ASP A 50 -10.12 21.70 -22.77
C ASP A 50 -10.00 22.30 -21.33
N VAL A 51 -10.04 23.62 -21.21
CA VAL A 51 -9.82 24.34 -19.94
C VAL A 51 -10.92 24.02 -18.92
N ASP A 52 -12.18 23.97 -19.34
CA ASP A 52 -13.31 23.75 -18.45
C ASP A 52 -13.40 22.28 -18.04
N VAL A 53 -13.12 21.37 -18.97
CA VAL A 53 -13.01 19.93 -18.67
C VAL A 53 -11.89 19.67 -17.66
N ALA A 54 -10.70 20.25 -17.88
CA ALA A 54 -9.59 20.11 -16.95
C ALA A 54 -9.92 20.68 -15.57
N LYS A 55 -10.58 21.84 -15.52
CA LYS A 55 -11.02 22.48 -14.28
C LYS A 55 -12.00 21.62 -13.50
N LEU A 56 -12.97 21.00 -14.17
CA LEU A 56 -13.91 20.05 -13.55
C LEU A 56 -13.17 18.85 -12.94
N VAL A 57 -12.27 18.23 -13.71
CA VAL A 57 -11.49 17.06 -13.23
C VAL A 57 -10.62 17.43 -12.04
N ILE A 58 -9.93 18.57 -12.07
CA ILE A 58 -9.14 19.09 -10.93
C ILE A 58 -10.02 19.29 -9.69
N GLN A 59 -11.24 19.83 -9.87
CA GLN A 59 -12.18 20.04 -8.78
C GLN A 59 -12.69 18.71 -8.19
N MET A 60 -12.92 17.69 -9.02
CA MET A 60 -13.25 16.33 -8.57
C MET A 60 -12.11 15.70 -7.78
N TYR A 61 -10.86 15.79 -8.27
CA TYR A 61 -9.68 15.33 -7.52
C TYR A 61 -9.59 16.01 -6.15
N LYS A 62 -9.83 17.33 -6.09
CA LYS A 62 -9.84 18.07 -4.83
C LYS A 62 -10.91 17.56 -3.88
N ASP A 63 -12.15 17.42 -4.34
CA ASP A 63 -13.26 16.96 -3.50
C ASP A 63 -12.98 15.56 -2.95
N ALA A 64 -12.42 14.69 -3.79
CA ALA A 64 -12.06 13.34 -3.38
C ALA A 64 -10.87 13.30 -2.40
N ILE A 65 -9.87 14.18 -2.54
CA ILE A 65 -8.78 14.32 -1.54
C ILE A 65 -9.36 14.80 -0.20
N VAL A 66 -10.20 15.85 -0.20
CA VAL A 66 -10.80 16.40 1.03
C VAL A 66 -11.66 15.37 1.75
N LYS A 67 -12.36 14.53 0.99
CA LYS A 67 -13.24 13.49 1.52
C LYS A 67 -12.53 12.14 1.74
N ASN A 68 -11.22 12.05 1.50
CA ASN A 68 -10.45 10.80 1.55
C ASN A 68 -11.04 9.66 0.69
N LEU A 69 -11.68 9.99 -0.43
CA LEU A 69 -12.39 9.05 -1.30
C LEU A 69 -11.48 8.40 -2.35
N LEU A 70 -10.32 8.99 -2.59
CA LEU A 70 -9.48 8.63 -3.71
C LEU A 70 -8.41 7.64 -3.27
N ILE A 71 -8.22 6.58 -4.05
CA ILE A 71 -7.02 5.74 -4.02
C ILE A 71 -5.93 6.56 -4.74
N THR A 72 -5.32 7.54 -4.07
CA THR A 72 -4.19 8.32 -4.62
C THR A 72 -2.90 7.56 -4.39
N ILE A 73 -2.78 6.37 -4.96
CA ILE A 73 -1.49 5.70 -5.05
C ILE A 73 -0.98 5.97 -6.47
N ASP A 74 -0.23 7.05 -6.61
CA ASP A 74 0.42 7.46 -7.85
C ASP A 74 1.88 7.01 -7.93
N ASP A 75 2.42 6.47 -6.83
CA ASP A 75 3.73 5.82 -6.77
C ASP A 75 3.60 4.31 -7.04
N GLU A 76 4.25 3.85 -8.11
CA GLU A 76 4.21 2.46 -8.55
C GLU A 76 4.81 1.50 -7.51
N GLU A 77 5.92 1.86 -6.86
CA GLU A 77 6.55 1.00 -5.87
C GLU A 77 5.65 0.83 -4.63
N VAL A 78 5.02 1.93 -4.20
CA VAL A 78 4.04 1.92 -3.12
C VAL A 78 2.82 1.08 -3.51
N TYR A 79 2.36 1.19 -4.75
CA TYR A 79 1.28 0.34 -5.26
C TYR A 79 1.65 -1.14 -5.18
N TRP A 80 2.81 -1.54 -5.69
CA TRP A 80 3.26 -2.93 -5.64
C TRP A 80 3.50 -3.41 -4.21
N PHE A 81 4.00 -2.54 -3.33
CA PHE A 81 4.19 -2.84 -1.91
C PHE A 81 2.86 -3.11 -1.19
N LEU A 82 1.87 -2.23 -1.39
CA LEU A 82 0.53 -2.41 -0.83
C LEU A 82 -0.15 -3.63 -1.45
N ARG A 83 0.02 -3.87 -2.75
CA ARG A 83 -0.50 -5.06 -3.45
C ARG A 83 0.04 -6.36 -2.88
N LYS A 84 1.34 -6.45 -2.53
CA LYS A 84 1.92 -7.61 -1.82
C LYS A 84 1.23 -7.85 -0.46
N SER A 85 0.72 -6.80 0.15
CA SER A 85 0.04 -6.86 1.44
C SER A 85 -1.45 -7.16 1.32
N ILE A 86 -2.04 -7.08 0.11
CA ILE A 86 -3.38 -7.60 -0.19
C ILE A 86 -3.28 -9.13 -0.21
N HIS A 87 -3.17 -9.71 0.98
CA HIS A 87 -3.47 -11.12 1.19
C HIS A 87 -5.00 -11.23 1.22
N GLY A 88 -5.61 -11.26 0.03
CA GLY A 88 -6.97 -11.76 -0.13
C GLY A 88 -7.02 -13.17 0.43
N GLY A 89 -7.83 -13.40 1.46
CA GLY A 89 -7.98 -14.72 2.05
C GLY A 89 -8.37 -15.74 0.98
N LEU A 90 -7.70 -16.90 0.94
CA LEU A 90 -7.92 -18.01 -0.01
C LEU A 90 -7.89 -17.69 -1.53
N SER A 91 -7.98 -16.43 -1.94
CA SER A 91 -8.20 -15.97 -3.32
C SER A 91 -6.93 -15.40 -3.96
N GLN A 92 -5.74 -15.90 -3.61
CA GLN A 92 -4.64 -15.77 -4.57
C GLN A 92 -5.06 -16.63 -5.77
N VAL A 93 -5.56 -15.97 -6.81
CA VAL A 93 -5.81 -16.56 -8.12
C VAL A 93 -4.45 -16.94 -8.71
N PHE A 94 -3.87 -18.01 -8.18
CA PHE A 94 -3.10 -18.87 -9.04
C PHE A 94 -4.14 -19.40 -10.04
N HIS A 95 -3.90 -19.22 -11.34
CA HIS A 95 -4.71 -19.87 -12.37
C HIS A 95 -4.48 -21.39 -12.34
N GLN A 96 -4.82 -22.02 -11.21
CA GLN A 96 -4.75 -23.45 -11.03
C GLN A 96 -6.09 -24.00 -11.46
N TYR A 97 -6.05 -24.71 -12.58
CA TYR A 97 -7.19 -25.45 -13.08
C TYR A 97 -7.33 -26.73 -12.24
N HIS A 98 -8.30 -26.75 -11.34
CA HIS A 98 -8.62 -27.91 -10.53
C HIS A 98 -9.83 -28.64 -11.12
N ILE A 99 -9.69 -29.95 -11.35
CA ILE A 99 -10.76 -30.83 -11.80
C ILE A 99 -11.06 -31.84 -10.70
N LYS A 100 -12.35 -31.90 -10.31
CA LYS A 100 -12.84 -32.90 -9.36
C LYS A 100 -12.50 -34.31 -9.83
N GLY A 101 -11.91 -35.11 -8.94
CA GLY A 101 -11.57 -36.51 -9.19
C GLY A 101 -10.32 -36.75 -10.02
N LEU A 102 -9.67 -35.70 -10.54
CA LEU A 102 -8.47 -35.81 -11.37
C LEU A 102 -7.28 -35.05 -10.78
N THR A 103 -7.49 -33.86 -10.23
CA THR A 103 -6.40 -33.05 -9.69
C THR A 103 -5.99 -33.54 -8.30
N GLN A 104 -4.70 -33.87 -8.15
CA GLN A 104 -4.08 -34.19 -6.86
C GLN A 104 -3.77 -32.91 -6.07
N ILE A 105 -3.78 -33.03 -4.73
CA ILE A 105 -3.35 -31.95 -3.85
C ILE A 105 -1.83 -31.89 -3.84
N ASN A 106 -1.27 -30.78 -4.31
CA ASN A 106 0.16 -30.55 -4.32
C ASN A 106 0.66 -29.87 -3.03
N LYS A 107 1.90 -30.19 -2.62
CA LYS A 107 2.63 -29.50 -1.56
C LYS A 107 4.04 -29.13 -2.02
N LEU A 108 4.58 -28.08 -1.42
CA LEU A 108 5.96 -27.66 -1.54
C LEU A 108 6.82 -28.34 -0.45
N LYS A 109 8.06 -28.65 -0.77
CA LYS A 109 9.08 -29.08 0.20
C LYS A 109 10.39 -28.37 -0.11
N TYR A 110 10.96 -27.70 0.88
CA TYR A 110 12.31 -27.17 0.80
C TYR A 110 13.33 -28.30 0.93
N ASN A 111 14.20 -28.41 -0.07
CA ASN A 111 15.36 -29.29 -0.05
C ASN A 111 16.57 -28.51 0.45
N LEU A 112 17.14 -28.94 1.58
CA LEU A 112 18.29 -28.26 2.20
C LEU A 112 19.57 -28.44 1.36
N GLU A 113 19.76 -29.60 0.74
CA GLU A 113 20.98 -29.96 0.01
C GLU A 113 21.08 -29.21 -1.32
N GLU A 114 19.98 -29.20 -2.08
CA GLU A 114 19.90 -28.54 -3.38
C GLU A 114 19.49 -27.06 -3.29
N ASN A 115 19.09 -26.59 -2.10
CA ASN A 115 18.63 -25.23 -1.83
C ASN A 115 17.51 -24.79 -2.81
N ASN A 116 16.55 -25.67 -3.06
CA ASN A 116 15.40 -25.45 -3.94
C ASN A 116 14.08 -25.83 -3.25
N VAL A 117 12.96 -25.56 -3.92
CA VAL A 117 11.61 -25.85 -3.42
C VAL A 117 10.80 -26.61 -4.49
N PRO A 118 10.98 -27.94 -4.60
CA PRO A 118 10.13 -28.75 -5.46
C PRO A 118 8.68 -28.81 -4.95
N ALA A 119 7.78 -28.87 -5.93
CA ALA A 119 6.38 -29.23 -5.76
C ALA A 119 6.23 -30.75 -5.89
N TYR A 120 5.39 -31.38 -5.07
CA TYR A 120 5.09 -32.81 -5.13
C TYR A 120 3.62 -33.07 -4.84
N ASP A 121 3.07 -34.08 -5.50
CA ASP A 121 1.67 -34.47 -5.34
C ASP A 121 1.50 -35.41 -4.15
N LEU A 122 0.41 -35.21 -3.41
CA LEU A 122 -0.06 -36.16 -2.41
C LEU A 122 -1.02 -37.16 -3.05
N ASP A 123 -1.21 -38.30 -2.39
CA ASP A 123 -2.20 -39.31 -2.78
C ASP A 123 -3.66 -38.83 -2.64
N TYR A 124 -3.87 -37.63 -2.11
CA TYR A 124 -5.20 -37.02 -1.98
C TYR A 124 -5.64 -36.35 -3.28
N ILE A 125 -6.80 -36.76 -3.78
CA ILE A 125 -7.46 -36.13 -4.92
C ILE A 125 -8.52 -35.13 -4.48
N ILE A 126 -8.70 -34.04 -5.22
CA ILE A 126 -9.74 -33.06 -4.96
C ILE A 126 -11.10 -33.70 -5.26
N THR A 127 -11.92 -33.90 -4.24
CA THR A 127 -13.25 -34.54 -4.38
C THR A 127 -14.41 -33.56 -4.51
N HIS A 128 -14.24 -32.33 -4.02
CA HIS A 128 -15.27 -31.29 -4.02
C HIS A 128 -14.62 -29.93 -4.28
N ILE A 129 -15.24 -29.13 -5.14
CA ILE A 129 -14.89 -27.73 -5.38
C ILE A 129 -16.07 -26.93 -4.82
N LEU A 130 -15.82 -26.13 -3.79
CA LEU A 130 -16.87 -25.44 -3.03
C LEU A 130 -17.16 -24.03 -3.52
N ASP A 131 -16.25 -23.42 -4.29
CA ASP A 131 -16.48 -22.08 -4.85
C ASP A 131 -15.69 -21.85 -6.15
N LEU A 132 -16.32 -21.18 -7.11
CA LEU A 132 -15.67 -20.62 -8.30
C LEU A 132 -15.37 -19.17 -7.95
N ASP A 133 -14.10 -18.86 -7.69
CA ASP A 133 -13.62 -17.54 -7.27
C ASP A 133 -13.83 -16.50 -8.39
N PHE A 134 -15.05 -15.96 -8.47
CA PHE A 134 -15.39 -14.87 -9.37
C PHE A 134 -15.02 -13.54 -8.70
N ASN A 135 -13.74 -13.15 -8.81
CA ASN A 135 -13.17 -11.79 -8.91
C ASN A 135 -14.02 -10.57 -8.46
N SER A 136 -14.71 -10.65 -7.33
CA SER A 136 -15.57 -9.57 -6.80
C SER A 136 -15.13 -9.11 -5.42
N LEU A 137 -13.97 -9.58 -4.95
CA LEU A 137 -13.34 -9.12 -3.70
C LEU A 137 -12.59 -7.81 -3.94
N TYR A 138 -13.25 -6.78 -4.47
CA TYR A 138 -12.66 -5.44 -4.46
C TYR A 138 -12.64 -4.97 -3.00
N PRO A 139 -11.46 -4.79 -2.38
CA PRO A 139 -11.39 -4.36 -0.98
C PRO A 139 -12.08 -3.01 -0.75
N GLY A 140 -12.27 -2.22 -1.82
CA GLY A 140 -13.01 -0.96 -1.78
C GLY A 140 -14.50 -1.10 -1.51
N ALA A 141 -15.17 -2.12 -2.05
CA ALA A 141 -16.60 -2.33 -1.84
C ALA A 141 -16.94 -2.78 -0.40
N PHE A 142 -15.98 -3.45 0.25
CA PHE A 142 -16.13 -3.96 1.62
C PHE A 142 -15.33 -3.16 2.65
N CYS A 143 -14.68 -2.06 2.25
CA CYS A 143 -13.92 -1.22 3.15
C CYS A 143 -14.85 -0.63 4.22
N GLY A 144 -14.46 -0.73 5.49
CA GLY A 144 -15.22 -0.24 6.63
C GLY A 144 -16.45 -1.07 7.01
N ILE A 145 -16.88 -2.04 6.18
CA ILE A 145 -17.97 -2.96 6.52
C ILE A 145 -17.51 -3.89 7.65
N TYR A 146 -18.36 -4.03 8.65
CA TYR A 146 -18.07 -4.93 9.75
C TYR A 146 -18.19 -6.40 9.32
N ASN A 147 -17.14 -7.17 9.58
CA ASN A 147 -17.05 -8.60 9.37
C ASN A 147 -16.45 -9.24 10.64
N LYS A 148 -17.28 -10.02 11.33
CA LYS A 148 -16.92 -10.73 12.57
C LYS A 148 -15.76 -11.72 12.40
N ASN A 149 -15.47 -12.15 11.17
CA ASN A 149 -14.41 -13.12 10.88
C ASN A 149 -13.01 -12.47 10.82
N ILE A 150 -12.91 -11.13 10.90
CA ILE A 150 -11.64 -10.39 10.88
C ILE A 150 -11.43 -9.51 12.14
N PRO A 151 -11.47 -10.10 13.35
CA PRO A 151 -11.43 -9.32 14.60
C PRO A 151 -10.14 -8.49 14.78
N TYR A 152 -9.05 -8.85 14.10
CA TYR A 152 -7.73 -8.23 14.24
C TYR A 152 -7.64 -6.80 13.67
N THR A 153 -8.56 -6.40 12.80
CA THR A 153 -8.72 -5.01 12.33
C THR A 153 -9.89 -4.31 13.00
N GLY A 154 -10.38 -4.83 14.14
CA GLY A 154 -11.62 -4.37 14.76
C GLY A 154 -12.86 -4.79 13.97
N GLY A 155 -12.75 -5.88 13.21
CA GLY A 155 -13.83 -6.38 12.36
C GLY A 155 -14.03 -5.58 11.08
N LYS A 156 -13.08 -4.75 10.63
CA LYS A 156 -13.26 -3.90 9.43
C LYS A 156 -12.17 -4.15 8.41
N ILE A 157 -12.51 -4.19 7.13
CA ILE A 157 -11.50 -4.19 6.07
C ILE A 157 -11.04 -2.75 5.87
N TYR A 158 -9.72 -2.52 5.88
CA TYR A 158 -9.16 -1.21 5.56
C TYR A 158 -8.52 -1.26 4.17
N MET A 159 -8.82 -0.25 3.37
CA MET A 159 -8.15 0.00 2.10
C MET A 159 -7.30 1.27 2.25
N ALA A 160 -6.09 1.25 1.70
CA ALA A 160 -5.27 2.45 1.66
C ALA A 160 -5.95 3.48 0.75
N GLY A 161 -6.40 4.61 1.32
CA GLY A 161 -6.90 5.75 0.56
C GLY A 161 -5.76 6.61 0.06
N GLN A 162 -5.05 7.25 0.99
CA GLN A 162 -3.89 8.10 0.69
C GLN A 162 -2.64 7.59 1.39
N VAL A 163 -1.52 7.61 0.67
CA VAL A 163 -0.19 7.35 1.24
C VAL A 163 0.43 8.69 1.59
N THR A 164 0.52 8.97 2.88
CA THR A 164 1.17 10.19 3.37
C THR A 164 2.69 10.09 3.29
N ARG A 165 3.21 8.86 3.33
CA ARG A 165 4.63 8.61 3.47
C ARG A 165 5.03 7.19 3.09
N TYR A 166 6.18 7.08 2.42
CA TYR A 166 6.87 5.82 2.14
C TYR A 166 8.33 5.94 2.57
N ILE A 167 8.82 4.99 3.38
CA ILE A 167 10.18 5.00 3.93
C ILE A 167 10.88 3.69 3.57
N LYS A 168 11.99 3.79 2.84
CA LYS A 168 12.85 2.67 2.47
C LYS A 168 14.16 2.73 3.24
N ILE A 169 14.36 1.81 4.18
CA ILE A 169 15.58 1.74 5.01
C ILE A 169 16.58 0.69 4.52
N HIS A 170 16.11 -0.40 3.91
CA HIS A 170 16.99 -1.53 3.52
C HIS A 170 17.83 -1.24 2.28
N GLU A 171 17.38 -0.33 1.42
CA GLU A 171 18.05 0.02 0.16
C GLU A 171 19.09 1.14 0.34
N ALA A 172 19.20 1.73 1.54
CA ALA A 172 20.13 2.81 1.82
C ALA A 172 21.49 2.28 2.28
N ASN A 173 22.55 2.71 1.57
CA ASN A 173 23.94 2.41 1.94
C ASN A 173 24.49 3.32 3.05
N ASP A 174 23.82 4.44 3.33
CA ASP A 174 24.23 5.41 4.34
C ASP A 174 23.67 5.04 5.73
N GLN A 175 24.58 4.75 6.68
CA GLN A 175 24.24 4.41 8.05
C GLN A 175 23.52 5.56 8.78
N ALA A 176 23.95 6.80 8.60
CA ALA A 176 23.35 7.96 9.26
C ALA A 176 21.92 8.21 8.76
N TYR A 177 21.68 8.00 7.46
CA TYR A 177 20.34 8.02 6.89
C TYR A 177 19.46 6.92 7.51
N ARG A 178 19.96 5.67 7.58
CA ARG A 178 19.21 4.54 8.16
C ARG A 178 18.82 4.82 9.61
N ASP A 179 19.73 5.34 10.42
CA ASP A 179 19.46 5.60 11.84
C ASP A 179 18.47 6.75 12.04
N THR A 180 18.56 7.81 11.23
CA THR A 180 17.56 8.88 11.20
C THR A 180 16.18 8.35 10.83
N LYS A 181 16.07 7.55 9.75
CA LYS A 181 14.79 6.98 9.31
C LYS A 181 14.22 5.96 10.29
N ARG A 182 15.05 5.17 10.97
CA ARG A 182 14.61 4.28 12.05
C ARG A 182 13.98 5.04 13.21
N LYS A 183 14.61 6.13 13.67
CA LYS A 183 14.04 7.00 14.72
C LYS A 183 12.67 7.54 14.32
N GLU A 184 12.56 7.99 13.08
CA GLU A 184 11.32 8.50 12.51
C GLU A 184 10.23 7.43 12.41
N MET A 185 10.57 6.21 11.99
CA MET A 185 9.65 5.08 12.00
C MET A 185 9.21 4.71 13.43
N LYS A 186 10.11 4.72 14.41
CA LYS A 186 9.79 4.47 15.83
C LYS A 186 8.76 5.49 16.35
N ILE A 187 8.88 6.76 15.98
CA ILE A 187 7.90 7.80 16.34
C ILE A 187 6.52 7.47 15.78
N ILE A 188 6.43 7.09 14.50
CA ILE A 188 5.15 6.72 13.86
C ILE A 188 4.54 5.48 14.54
N ILE A 189 5.36 4.44 14.72
CA ILE A 189 4.93 3.17 15.33
C ILE A 189 4.41 3.42 16.74
N ASN A 190 5.09 4.24 17.54
CA ASN A 190 4.75 4.49 18.94
C ASN A 190 3.75 5.63 19.14
N SER A 191 3.31 6.31 18.08
CA SER A 191 2.37 7.41 18.20
C SER A 191 1.02 6.95 18.73
N GLU A 192 0.48 7.67 19.71
CA GLU A 192 -0.89 7.49 20.20
C GLU A 192 -1.94 7.93 19.18
N ASP A 193 -1.54 8.74 18.18
CA ASP A 193 -2.44 9.23 17.13
C ASP A 193 -3.14 8.09 16.38
N ARG A 194 -2.52 6.90 16.32
CA ARG A 194 -3.09 5.67 15.74
C ARG A 194 -4.42 5.24 16.36
N PHE A 195 -4.70 5.67 17.60
CA PHE A 195 -5.95 5.40 18.31
C PHE A 195 -6.97 6.53 18.22
N SER A 196 -6.56 7.70 17.72
CA SER A 196 -7.44 8.85 17.56
C SER A 196 -8.28 8.71 16.29
N LYS A 197 -9.55 9.15 16.34
CA LYS A 197 -10.41 9.19 15.14
C LYS A 197 -9.98 10.28 14.14
N GLU A 198 -9.37 11.35 14.63
CA GLU A 198 -9.02 12.53 13.82
C GLU A 198 -7.61 12.43 13.20
N LYS A 199 -6.67 11.78 13.89
CA LYS A 199 -5.27 11.63 13.44
C LYS A 199 -4.87 10.17 13.23
N GLY A 200 -5.83 9.24 13.26
CA GLY A 200 -5.62 7.81 13.08
C GLY A 200 -4.84 7.49 11.81
N GLN A 201 -3.53 7.32 11.94
CA GLN A 201 -2.66 6.90 10.85
C GLN A 201 -2.44 5.40 10.94
N LEU A 202 -2.90 4.68 9.92
CA LEU A 202 -2.52 3.29 9.71
C LEU A 202 -1.18 3.26 8.97
N PHE A 203 -0.33 2.30 9.34
CA PHE A 203 0.90 2.03 8.63
C PHE A 203 0.97 0.55 8.24
N VAL A 204 1.68 0.28 7.15
CA VAL A 204 2.03 -1.07 6.71
C VAL A 204 3.55 -1.18 6.74
N ALA A 205 4.07 -2.21 7.39
CA ALA A 205 5.51 -2.45 7.48
C ALA A 205 5.85 -3.80 6.84
N SER A 206 6.86 -3.81 5.98
CA SER A 206 7.52 -5.05 5.55
C SER A 206 8.75 -5.26 6.41
N VAL A 207 8.80 -6.42 7.05
CA VAL A 207 9.93 -6.84 7.87
C VAL A 207 10.61 -8.02 7.19
N LYS A 208 11.93 -7.95 7.05
CA LYS A 208 12.74 -9.09 6.60
C LYS A 208 13.01 -9.97 7.81
N GLY A 209 12.20 -11.02 7.97
CA GLY A 209 12.45 -12.08 8.94
C GLY A 209 13.56 -13.03 8.46
N LEU A 210 14.24 -13.66 9.41
CA LEU A 210 15.07 -14.83 9.17
C LEU A 210 14.37 -16.04 9.77
N ILE A 211 14.22 -17.09 8.98
CA ILE A 211 13.83 -18.41 9.48
C ILE A 211 15.03 -19.33 9.33
N ASP A 212 15.29 -20.14 10.35
CA ASP A 212 16.30 -21.19 10.22
C ASP A 212 15.88 -22.14 9.11
N LYS A 213 16.83 -22.54 8.27
CA LYS A 213 16.59 -23.45 7.15
C LYS A 213 15.93 -24.76 7.59
N VAL A 214 16.21 -25.22 8.82
CA VAL A 214 15.61 -26.45 9.37
C VAL A 214 14.09 -26.32 9.56
N HIS A 215 13.57 -25.10 9.75
CA HIS A 215 12.15 -24.82 9.98
C HIS A 215 11.38 -24.39 8.73
N ILE A 216 12.04 -24.23 7.57
CA ILE A 216 11.36 -23.78 6.35
C ILE A 216 10.19 -24.72 5.99
N ASN A 217 10.40 -26.03 6.10
CA ASN A 217 9.36 -27.02 5.78
C ASN A 217 8.13 -26.95 6.71
N ASP A 218 8.29 -26.42 7.92
CA ASP A 218 7.19 -26.22 8.88
C ASP A 218 6.22 -25.13 8.41
N HIS A 219 6.68 -24.22 7.53
CA HIS A 219 5.96 -23.01 7.14
C HIS A 219 5.88 -22.77 5.62
N ILE A 220 6.43 -23.64 4.78
CA ILE A 220 6.50 -23.39 3.33
C ILE A 220 5.17 -23.56 2.60
N ASN A 221 4.33 -24.49 3.08
CA ASN A 221 3.01 -24.78 2.49
C ASN A 221 1.93 -23.81 2.94
N PHE A 222 2.15 -23.14 4.08
CA PHE A 222 1.29 -22.09 4.59
C PHE A 222 2.21 -21.01 5.11
N PRO A 223 2.31 -19.84 4.44
CA PRO A 223 3.16 -18.77 4.93
C PRO A 223 2.84 -18.54 6.40
N PRO A 224 3.83 -18.31 7.27
CA PRO A 224 3.58 -18.09 8.68
C PRO A 224 2.75 -16.82 8.79
N ILE A 225 1.44 -16.98 8.92
CA ILE A 225 0.56 -15.87 9.22
C ILE A 225 0.76 -15.68 10.70
N TRP A 226 1.49 -14.63 11.08
CA TRP A 226 1.58 -14.19 12.48
C TRP A 226 0.16 -13.82 12.95
N ARG A 227 -0.56 -14.82 13.45
CA ARG A 227 -1.91 -14.72 13.97
C ARG A 227 -1.81 -14.83 15.49
N LYS A 228 -2.52 -13.97 16.21
CA LYS A 228 -2.58 -13.95 17.70
C LYS A 228 -1.25 -13.65 18.42
N ILE A 229 -0.41 -12.75 17.91
CA ILE A 229 0.59 -12.12 18.79
C ILE A 229 -0.07 -10.92 19.45
N THR A 230 -0.54 -11.11 20.69
CA THR A 230 -0.95 -9.98 21.54
C THR A 230 0.27 -9.59 22.35
N TYR A 231 0.97 -8.54 21.93
CA TYR A 231 2.06 -7.99 22.72
C TYR A 231 1.58 -6.76 23.47
N LYS A 232 1.80 -6.77 24.79
CA LYS A 232 1.51 -5.62 25.65
C LYS A 232 2.58 -4.57 25.41
N THR A 233 2.22 -3.44 24.81
CA THR A 233 3.18 -2.37 24.48
C THR A 233 3.35 -1.35 25.62
N ASP A 234 3.22 -1.78 26.88
CA ASP A 234 3.45 -0.89 28.02
C ASP A 234 4.94 -0.87 28.39
N GLU A 235 5.40 0.25 28.95
CA GLU A 235 6.80 0.48 29.33
C GLU A 235 7.33 -0.58 30.31
N LYS A 236 6.44 -1.16 31.12
CA LYS A 236 6.73 -2.28 32.03
C LYS A 236 7.02 -3.59 31.30
N THR A 237 6.38 -3.83 30.16
CA THR A 237 6.47 -5.10 29.42
C THR A 237 7.62 -5.08 28.40
N ILE A 238 7.96 -3.91 27.86
CA ILE A 238 9.02 -3.78 26.84
C ILE A 238 10.40 -3.50 27.47
N GLU A 239 10.44 -3.04 28.73
CA GLU A 239 11.64 -2.47 29.39
C GLU A 239 12.35 -1.40 28.54
N LYS A 240 13.37 -0.75 29.11
CA LYS A 240 14.16 0.32 28.46
C LYS A 240 15.05 -0.17 27.31
N PHE A 241 14.74 -1.31 26.69
CA PHE A 241 15.53 -1.91 25.62
C PHE A 241 14.76 -1.99 24.31
N THR A 242 14.96 -0.97 23.50
CA THR A 242 15.11 -1.14 22.05
C THR A 242 16.04 -0.03 21.52
N TYR A 243 17.33 -0.36 21.38
CA TYR A 243 18.22 0.37 20.48
C TYR A 243 17.62 0.46 19.07
#